data_AF-A0A943TTD9-F1
#
_entry.id   AF-A0A943TTD9-F1
#
_cell.length_a   1.000
_cell.length_b   1.000
_cell.length_c   1.000
_cell.angle_alpha   90.00
_cell.angle_beta   90.00
_cell.angle_gamma   90.00
#
_symmetry.space_group_name_H-M   'P 1'
#
loop_
_entity.id
_entity.type
_entity.pdbx_description
1 polymer ?
#
loop_
_entity_poly.entity_id
_entity_poly.type
_entity_poly.pdbx_seq_one_letter_code
_entity_poly.pdbx_strand_id
1 'polypeptide(L)'
;MKSIHSIFDKNSNIDETLQFIATVKNKNTIIDLSFDETDIVQTLLSLNIEDYSETLLDNRDSDPPKLYVFGKTIQNMEVYIKFKIKETQNKMIICVSFHYSEHTMNYPYRNGKGRSI
;
A
#
# COMPACT_ATOMS: atom_id res chain seq x y z
N MET A 1 11.36 11.35 -11.27
CA MET A 1 11.04 10.17 -10.44
C MET A 1 9.89 9.42 -11.10
N LYS A 2 10.04 8.12 -11.40
CA LYS A 2 8.93 7.33 -11.94
C LYS A 2 7.93 7.11 -10.82
N SER A 3 6.86 7.89 -10.83
CA SER A 3 5.77 7.76 -9.88
C SER A 3 5.09 6.40 -10.05
N ILE A 4 4.54 5.86 -8.96
CA ILE A 4 3.59 4.73 -8.97
C ILE A 4 2.41 4.95 -9.94
N HIS A 5 2.23 6.16 -10.48
CA HIS A 5 1.28 6.47 -11.55
C HIS A 5 1.45 5.64 -12.84
N SER A 6 2.51 4.84 -13.00
CA SER A 6 2.55 3.85 -14.10
C SER A 6 1.78 2.56 -13.78
N ILE A 7 1.55 2.27 -12.50
CA ILE A 7 0.63 1.22 -12.04
C ILE A 7 -0.81 1.68 -12.22
N PHE A 8 -1.06 2.96 -11.94
CA PHE A 8 -2.39 3.58 -11.93
C PHE A 8 -2.60 4.38 -13.20
N ASP A 9 -3.34 3.85 -14.17
CA ASP A 9 -3.71 4.63 -15.35
C ASP A 9 -4.41 5.91 -14.89
N LYS A 10 -3.90 7.08 -15.32
CA LYS A 10 -4.41 8.41 -14.92
C LYS A 10 -5.91 8.64 -15.22
N ASN A 11 -6.52 7.72 -15.98
CA ASN A 11 -7.91 7.76 -16.39
C ASN A 11 -8.78 6.71 -15.65
N SER A 12 -8.22 5.92 -14.75
CA SER A 12 -8.96 4.92 -13.97
C SER A 12 -9.41 5.53 -12.65
N ASN A 13 -10.73 5.54 -12.43
CA ASN A 13 -11.30 5.93 -11.14
C ASN A 13 -10.97 4.83 -10.12
N ILE A 14 -9.88 4.99 -9.37
CA ILE A 14 -9.39 3.98 -8.42
C ILE A 14 -10.46 3.60 -7.38
N ASP A 15 -11.32 4.55 -7.03
CA ASP A 15 -12.45 4.38 -6.11
C ASP A 15 -13.37 3.22 -6.53
N GLU A 16 -13.68 3.10 -7.84
CA GLU A 16 -14.54 2.04 -8.37
C GLU A 16 -13.85 0.67 -8.48
N THR A 17 -12.53 0.60 -8.20
CA THR A 17 -11.69 -0.57 -8.45
C THR A 17 -10.88 -1.02 -7.23
N LEU A 18 -11.06 -0.38 -6.08
CA LEU A 18 -10.43 -0.78 -4.82
C LEU A 18 -11.30 -1.82 -4.11
N GLN A 19 -10.69 -2.96 -3.78
CA GLN A 19 -11.26 -3.92 -2.84
C GLN A 19 -10.41 -3.96 -1.58
N PHE A 20 -11.03 -3.74 -0.43
CA PHE A 20 -10.36 -3.74 0.86
C PHE A 20 -10.67 -5.00 1.67
N ILE A 21 -9.63 -5.69 2.15
CA ILE A 21 -9.81 -6.86 3.02
C ILE A 21 -9.96 -6.41 4.47
N ALA A 22 -11.14 -6.66 5.04
CA ALA A 22 -11.50 -6.17 6.37
C ALA A 22 -11.04 -7.10 7.51
N THR A 23 -9.72 -7.23 7.71
CA THR A 23 -9.14 -7.95 8.87
C THR A 23 -9.30 -7.15 10.17
N VAL A 24 -9.19 -7.81 11.33
CA VAL A 24 -9.26 -7.12 12.64
C VAL A 24 -8.18 -6.04 12.78
N LYS A 25 -6.93 -6.34 12.37
CA LYS A 25 -5.82 -5.37 12.44
C LYS A 25 -6.09 -4.15 11.56
N ASN A 26 -6.54 -4.40 10.33
CA ASN A 26 -6.89 -3.33 9.40
C ASN A 26 -7.98 -2.42 9.98
N LYS A 27 -9.07 -3.00 10.49
CA LYS A 27 -10.17 -2.26 11.10
C LYS A 27 -9.71 -1.41 12.28
N ASN A 28 -8.92 -1.98 13.18
CA ASN A 28 -8.44 -1.26 14.36
C ASN A 28 -7.58 -0.05 13.97
N THR A 29 -6.66 -0.20 13.02
CA THR A 29 -5.84 0.92 12.54
C THR A 29 -6.68 1.98 11.84
N ILE A 30 -7.67 1.60 11.03
CA ILE A 30 -8.56 2.57 10.36
C ILE A 30 -9.35 3.39 11.38
N ILE A 31 -9.93 2.72 12.40
CA ILE A 31 -10.67 3.37 13.47
C ILE A 31 -9.76 4.32 14.27
N ASP A 32 -8.56 3.86 14.64
CA ASP A 32 -7.61 4.64 15.42
C ASP A 32 -7.12 5.89 14.67
N LEU A 33 -6.89 5.77 13.36
CA LEU A 33 -6.56 6.90 12.49
C LEU A 33 -7.75 7.82 12.18
N SER A 34 -8.98 7.41 12.55
CA SER A 34 -10.24 8.04 12.15
C SER A 34 -10.41 8.16 10.62
N PHE A 35 -9.97 7.12 9.89
CA PHE A 35 -10.01 7.07 8.44
C PHE A 35 -11.33 6.51 7.91
N ASP A 36 -11.73 6.99 6.73
CA ASP A 36 -12.73 6.35 5.88
C ASP A 36 -12.10 5.73 4.60
N GLU A 37 -12.94 5.22 3.70
CA GLU A 37 -12.49 4.61 2.45
C GLU A 37 -11.76 5.61 1.53
N THR A 38 -12.20 6.87 1.53
CA THR A 38 -11.56 7.95 0.76
C THR A 38 -10.13 8.18 1.25
N ASP A 39 -9.92 8.19 2.57
CA ASP A 39 -8.59 8.37 3.15
C ASP A 39 -7.63 7.22 2.77
N ILE A 40 -8.15 5.99 2.72
CA ILE A 40 -7.38 4.81 2.27
C ILE A 40 -7.00 4.98 0.79
N VAL A 41 -7.96 5.36 -0.06
CA VAL A 41 -7.71 5.61 -1.50
C VAL A 41 -6.65 6.70 -1.67
N GLN A 42 -6.78 7.83 -0.98
CA GLN A 42 -5.80 8.92 -1.05
C GLN A 42 -4.43 8.49 -0.54
N THR A 43 -4.38 7.67 0.51
CA THR A 43 -3.14 7.10 1.01
C THR A 43 -2.45 6.25 -0.06
N LEU A 44 -3.18 5.34 -0.72
CA LEU A 44 -2.65 4.49 -1.79
C LEU A 44 -2.16 5.31 -3.00
N LEU A 45 -2.91 6.35 -3.39
CA LEU A 45 -2.54 7.29 -4.46
C LEU A 45 -1.28 8.10 -4.14
N SER A 46 -1.02 8.36 -2.85
CA SER A 46 0.13 9.13 -2.37
C SER A 46 1.41 8.32 -2.16
N LEU A 47 1.35 6.99 -2.32
CA LEU A 47 2.53 6.13 -2.17
C LEU A 47 3.62 6.53 -3.16
N ASN A 48 4.87 6.43 -2.77
CA ASN A 48 5.99 6.72 -3.67
C ASN A 48 7.08 5.64 -3.55
N ILE A 49 8.12 5.76 -4.37
CA ILE A 49 9.17 4.74 -4.43
C ILE A 49 9.96 4.63 -3.11
N GLU A 50 10.08 5.70 -2.32
CA GLU A 50 10.76 5.68 -1.03
C GLU A 50 9.89 5.03 0.06
N ASP A 51 8.57 4.96 -0.15
CA ASP A 51 7.62 4.23 0.71
C ASP A 51 7.65 2.71 0.42
N TYR A 52 8.25 2.28 -0.71
CA TYR A 52 8.31 0.88 -1.09
C TYR A 52 9.25 0.11 -0.15
N SER A 53 8.79 -1.03 0.34
CA SER A 53 9.57 -1.95 1.17
C SER A 53 10.05 -3.14 0.36
N GLU A 54 9.11 -3.94 -0.15
CA GLU A 54 9.42 -5.20 -0.84
C GLU A 54 8.28 -5.67 -1.74
N THR A 55 8.55 -6.70 -2.54
CA THR A 55 7.54 -7.43 -3.31
C THR A 55 7.58 -8.88 -2.89
N LEU A 56 6.44 -9.40 -2.45
CA LEU A 56 6.24 -10.79 -2.05
C LEU A 56 5.50 -11.56 -3.15
N LEU A 57 5.57 -12.88 -3.11
CA LEU A 57 4.72 -13.76 -3.92
C LEU A 57 3.57 -14.31 -3.06
N ASP A 58 2.35 -14.21 -3.56
CA ASP A 58 1.16 -14.80 -2.91
C ASP A 58 1.14 -16.31 -3.18
N ASN A 59 1.90 -17.09 -2.41
CA ASN A 59 2.10 -18.54 -2.59
C ASN A 59 0.86 -19.43 -2.41
N ARG A 60 -0.33 -18.84 -2.30
CA ARG A 60 -1.62 -19.53 -2.17
C ARG A 60 -2.27 -19.87 -3.50
N ASP A 61 -1.80 -19.27 -4.60
CA ASP A 61 -2.29 -19.48 -5.96
C ASP A 61 -1.26 -20.26 -6.80
N SER A 62 -1.73 -21.03 -7.79
CA SER A 62 -0.87 -21.80 -8.71
C SER A 62 -0.02 -20.93 -9.65
N ASP A 63 -0.45 -19.68 -9.85
CA ASP A 63 0.31 -18.59 -10.46
C ASP A 63 0.30 -17.41 -9.46
N PRO A 64 1.28 -17.35 -8.54
CA PRO A 64 1.19 -16.51 -7.36
C PRO A 64 1.28 -15.02 -7.74
N PRO A 65 0.22 -14.21 -7.56
CA PRO A 65 0.29 -12.80 -7.89
C PRO A 65 1.32 -12.09 -7.00
N LYS A 66 1.95 -11.05 -7.56
CA LYS A 66 2.84 -10.17 -6.81
C LYS A 66 2.04 -9.38 -5.78
N LEU A 67 2.55 -9.36 -4.55
CA LEU A 67 2.08 -8.51 -3.46
C LEU A 67 3.10 -7.40 -3.25
N TYR A 68 2.70 -6.17 -3.50
CA TYR A 68 3.54 -5.01 -3.25
C TYR A 68 3.35 -4.54 -1.83
N VAL A 69 4.47 -4.33 -1.13
CA VAL A 69 4.51 -3.90 0.26
C VAL A 69 5.12 -2.50 0.33
N PHE A 70 4.39 -1.61 0.97
CA PHE A 70 4.79 -0.24 1.25
C PHE A 70 4.65 0.02 2.75
N GLY A 71 5.47 0.92 3.27
CA GLY A 71 5.30 1.49 4.59
C GLY A 71 5.18 3.00 4.47
N LYS A 72 4.23 3.58 5.21
CA LYS A 72 4.00 5.02 5.19
C LYS A 72 3.83 5.57 6.60
N THR A 73 4.50 6.67 6.92
CA THR A 73 4.26 7.37 8.18
C THR A 73 2.98 8.20 8.08
N ILE A 74 1.98 7.87 8.91
CA ILE A 74 0.68 8.56 9.00
C ILE A 74 0.46 8.86 10.47
N GLN A 75 0.20 10.14 10.81
CA GLN A 75 0.03 10.57 12.20
C GLN A 75 1.16 10.07 13.14
N ASN A 76 2.41 10.15 12.68
CA ASN A 76 3.63 9.69 13.36
C ASN A 76 3.73 8.17 13.58
N MET A 77 2.81 7.37 13.04
CA MET A 77 2.82 5.92 13.10
C MET A 77 3.20 5.33 11.74
N GLU A 78 4.04 4.28 11.72
CA GLU A 78 4.36 3.55 10.48
C GLU A 78 3.21 2.59 10.16
N VAL A 79 2.53 2.81 9.04
CA VAL A 79 1.45 1.96 8.53
C VAL A 79 2.01 1.04 7.46
N TYR A 80 1.87 -0.26 7.70
CA TYR A 80 2.14 -1.33 6.75
C TYR A 80 0.99 -1.47 5.76
N ILE A 81 1.30 -1.30 4.49
CA ILE A 81 0.35 -1.33 3.37
C ILE A 81 0.76 -2.43 2.42
N LYS A 82 -0.15 -3.36 2.12
CA LYS A 82 0.09 -4.45 1.16
C LYS A 82 -1.08 -4.58 0.20
N PHE A 83 -0.79 -4.60 -1.09
CA PHE A 83 -1.82 -4.80 -2.12
C PHE A 83 -1.34 -5.65 -3.28
N LYS A 84 -2.29 -6.26 -3.99
CA LYS A 84 -2.06 -6.88 -5.31
C LYS A 84 -2.88 -6.18 -6.37
N ILE A 85 -2.37 -6.21 -7.60
CA ILE A 85 -3.05 -5.67 -8.77
C ILE A 85 -3.59 -6.86 -9.56
N LYS A 86 -4.88 -6.84 -9.87
CA LYS A 86 -5.52 -7.81 -10.74
C LYS A 86 -5.76 -7.14 -12.09
N GLU A 87 -5.07 -7.64 -13.11
CA GLU A 87 -5.31 -7.26 -14.50
C GLU A 87 -6.62 -7.92 -14.96
N THR A 88 -7.74 -7.20 -14.87
CA THR A 88 -9.03 -7.60 -15.48
C THR A 88 -9.35 -6.64 -16.63
N GLN A 89 -10.60 -6.61 -17.13
CA GLN A 89 -11.02 -5.58 -18.11
C GLN A 89 -10.76 -4.16 -17.58
N ASN A 90 -10.90 -3.98 -16.26
CA ASN A 90 -10.40 -2.82 -15.52
C ASN A 90 -9.28 -3.27 -14.56
N LYS A 91 -8.21 -2.51 -14.41
CA LYS A 91 -7.20 -2.78 -13.35
C LYS A 91 -7.87 -2.63 -11.99
N MET A 92 -7.77 -3.67 -11.17
CA MET A 92 -8.36 -3.71 -9.83
C MET A 92 -7.27 -3.82 -8.78
N ILE A 93 -7.37 -3.01 -7.72
CA ILE A 93 -6.43 -3.04 -6.59
C ILE A 93 -7.11 -3.79 -5.46
N ILE A 94 -6.45 -4.82 -4.94
CA ILE A 94 -6.90 -5.50 -3.73
C ILE A 94 -5.95 -5.11 -2.60
N CYS A 95 -6.40 -4.22 -1.71
CA CYS A 95 -5.68 -3.86 -0.49
C CYS A 95 -5.86 -4.96 0.55
N VAL A 96 -4.79 -5.72 0.77
CA VAL A 96 -4.76 -6.90 1.66
C VAL A 96 -4.44 -6.47 3.10
N SER A 97 -3.58 -5.48 3.28
CA SER A 97 -3.16 -4.99 4.59
C SER A 97 -3.10 -3.47 4.60
N PHE A 98 -3.62 -2.87 5.66
CA PHE A 98 -3.54 -1.45 5.99
C PHE A 98 -3.62 -1.36 7.52
N HIS A 99 -2.49 -1.62 8.17
CA HIS A 99 -2.44 -1.66 9.63
C HIS A 99 -1.09 -1.12 10.12
N TYR A 100 -1.00 -0.75 11.39
CA TYR A 100 0.30 -0.34 11.95
C TYR A 100 1.34 -1.45 11.79
N SER A 101 2.56 -1.05 11.48
CA SER A 101 3.68 -1.98 11.35
C SER A 101 4.03 -2.56 12.72
N GLU A 102 4.10 -3.89 12.80
CA GLU A 102 4.47 -4.62 14.02
C GLU A 102 5.98 -4.92 14.07
N HIS A 103 6.67 -4.71 12.95
CA HIS A 103 8.09 -5.01 12.78
C HIS A 103 8.79 -3.88 12.03
N THR A 104 10.11 -3.79 12.16
CA THR A 104 10.89 -2.80 11.41
C THR A 104 10.76 -3.06 9.91
N MET A 105 10.32 -2.05 9.17
CA MET A 105 10.27 -2.10 7.71
C MET A 105 11.61 -1.66 7.10
N ASN A 106 11.96 -2.24 5.95
CA ASN A 106 13.18 -1.93 5.21
C ASN A 106 12.83 -1.24 3.90
N TYR A 107 13.41 -0.07 3.63
CA TYR A 107 13.08 0.73 2.47
C TYR A 107 14.28 0.83 1.50
N PRO A 108 14.38 -0.06 0.50
CA PRO A 108 15.57 -0.17 -0.35
C PRO A 108 15.85 1.09 -1.18
N TYR A 109 14.83 1.91 -1.42
CA TYR A 109 14.97 3.15 -2.20
C TYR A 109 15.05 4.39 -1.34
N ARG A 110 14.78 4.29 -0.03
CA ARG A 110 14.87 5.43 0.89
C ARG A 110 16.31 5.86 1.03
N ASN A 111 16.71 6.92 0.34
CA ASN A 111 18.09 7.37 0.37
C ASN A 111 18.48 7.80 1.80
N GLY A 112 19.57 7.24 2.33
CA GLY A 112 20.09 7.53 3.68
C GLY A 112 20.61 8.96 3.91
N LYS A 113 20.21 9.95 3.10
CA LYS A 113 20.60 11.36 3.27
C LYS A 113 19.67 12.05 4.28
N GLY A 114 19.79 11.62 5.53
CA GLY A 114 19.07 12.19 6.66
C GLY A 114 19.70 11.91 8.03
N ARG A 115 20.93 11.40 8.09
CA ARG A 115 21.75 11.49 9.30
C ARG A 115 22.63 12.73 9.17
N SER A 116 22.06 13.89 9.48
CA SER A 116 22.88 15.02 9.90
C SER A 116 23.54 14.62 11.22
N ILE A 117 24.86 14.47 11.17
CA ILE A 117 25.76 14.58 12.33
C ILE A 117 25.73 16.01 12.86
#